data_AF-A0A2V7D8N9-F1
#
_entry.id   AF-A0A2V7D8N9-F1
#
_cell.length_a   1.000
_cell.length_b   1.000
_cell.length_c   1.000
_cell.angle_alpha   90.00
_cell.angle_beta   90.00
_cell.angle_gamma   90.00
#
_symmetry.space_group_name_H-M   'P 1'
#
loop_
_entity.id
_entity.type
_entity.pdbx_description
1 polymer ?
#
loop_
_entity_poly.entity_id
_entity_poly.type
_entity_poly.pdbx_seq_one_letter_code
_entity_poly.pdbx_strand_id
1 'polypeptide(L)'
;MAALTSGVVPDLIGFSNPNEILQIYAWQDRWVEVADVVETQRAQFSDTALVASQAYNSVTKKRATYGVPIRAAIVPCHIWKSLVEKAGMKLEDIPKTWDAYFDFFKKVQDNLRKQGERKVYGIGFQVTANGVDPYNLFMAFLVAYGGQDVVTRDG
;
A
#
# COMPACT_ATOMS: atom_id res chain seq x y z
N MET A 1 -13.35 3.02 -17.60
CA MET A 1 -14.78 3.09 -17.95
C MET A 1 -15.04 3.50 -19.39
N ALA A 2 -14.45 4.59 -19.92
CA ALA A 2 -14.70 5.03 -21.30
C ALA A 2 -14.40 3.96 -22.39
N ALA A 3 -13.33 3.17 -22.23
CA ALA A 3 -12.99 2.07 -23.13
C ALA A 3 -14.08 0.97 -23.18
N LEU A 4 -14.60 0.57 -22.01
CA LEU A 4 -15.68 -0.43 -21.91
C LEU A 4 -16.98 0.09 -22.54
N THR A 5 -17.32 1.34 -22.29
CA THR A 5 -18.56 1.96 -22.82
C THR A 5 -18.49 2.18 -24.34
N SER A 6 -17.31 2.48 -24.88
CA SER A 6 -17.11 2.72 -26.32
C SER A 6 -16.88 1.44 -27.12
N GLY A 7 -16.68 0.29 -26.48
CA GLY A 7 -16.34 -0.97 -27.13
C GLY A 7 -14.90 -1.05 -27.66
N VAL A 8 -14.11 0.02 -27.49
CA VAL A 8 -12.68 0.05 -27.83
C VAL A 8 -11.89 -0.33 -26.59
N VAL A 9 -11.87 -1.63 -26.30
CA VAL A 9 -11.26 -2.19 -25.08
C VAL A 9 -9.84 -2.68 -25.40
N PRO A 10 -8.82 -2.33 -24.59
CA PRO A 10 -7.47 -2.87 -24.77
C PRO A 10 -7.39 -4.35 -24.38
N ASP A 11 -6.47 -5.08 -25.01
CA ASP A 11 -6.21 -6.50 -24.68
C ASP A 11 -5.60 -6.67 -23.27
N LEU A 12 -4.76 -5.72 -22.85
CA LEU A 12 -4.08 -5.70 -21.55
C LEU A 12 -4.17 -4.31 -20.93
N ILE A 13 -4.41 -4.27 -19.62
CA ILE A 13 -4.38 -3.03 -18.85
C ILE A 13 -3.21 -3.10 -17.86
N GLY A 14 -2.13 -2.40 -18.19
CA GLY A 14 -0.99 -2.21 -17.30
C GLY A 14 -1.11 -0.91 -16.49
N PHE A 15 -0.57 -0.91 -15.28
CA PHE A 15 -0.29 0.30 -14.48
C PHE A 15 -1.48 1.14 -13.98
N SER A 16 -2.73 0.79 -14.27
CA SER A 16 -3.86 1.57 -13.77
C SER A 16 -4.20 1.21 -12.33
N ASN A 17 -3.83 2.10 -11.41
CA ASN A 17 -4.51 2.21 -10.12
C ASN A 17 -6.00 2.55 -10.34
N PRO A 18 -6.90 2.16 -9.42
CA PRO A 18 -6.61 1.47 -8.16
C PRO A 18 -6.89 -0.06 -8.23
N ASN A 19 -6.36 -0.85 -7.29
CA ASN A 19 -6.51 -2.33 -7.21
C ASN A 19 -7.97 -2.80 -7.31
N GLU A 20 -8.88 -1.92 -6.92
CA GLU A 20 -10.33 -2.05 -6.93
C GLU A 20 -10.86 -2.30 -8.34
N ILE A 21 -10.17 -1.84 -9.40
CA ILE A 21 -10.58 -2.12 -10.78
C ILE A 21 -10.56 -3.63 -11.05
N LEU A 22 -9.53 -4.34 -10.55
CA LEU A 22 -9.46 -5.80 -10.67
C LEU A 22 -10.69 -6.44 -10.02
N GLN A 23 -11.00 -6.03 -8.78
CA GLN A 23 -12.12 -6.57 -8.01
C GLN A 23 -13.49 -6.25 -8.65
N ILE A 24 -13.72 -5.00 -9.06
CA ILE A 24 -15.00 -4.53 -9.62
C ILE A 24 -15.30 -5.23 -10.96
N TYR A 25 -14.32 -5.32 -11.85
CA TYR A 25 -14.53 -5.92 -13.16
C TYR A 25 -14.50 -7.46 -13.10
N ALA A 26 -13.81 -8.07 -12.13
CA ALA A 26 -13.95 -9.50 -11.86
C ALA A 26 -15.36 -9.83 -11.35
N TRP A 27 -15.88 -9.00 -10.42
CA TRP A 27 -17.25 -9.13 -9.92
C TRP A 27 -18.27 -9.13 -11.06
N GLN A 28 -18.04 -8.31 -12.09
CA GLN A 28 -18.89 -8.14 -13.27
C GLN A 28 -18.58 -9.11 -14.43
N ASP A 29 -17.70 -10.10 -14.25
CA ASP A 29 -17.30 -11.05 -15.29
C ASP A 29 -16.72 -10.37 -16.55
N ARG A 30 -15.87 -9.36 -16.34
CA ARG A 30 -15.22 -8.57 -17.41
C ARG A 30 -13.73 -8.87 -17.58
N TRP A 31 -13.18 -9.78 -16.78
CA TRP A 31 -11.80 -10.23 -16.90
C TRP A 31 -11.73 -11.67 -17.38
N VAL A 32 -10.70 -11.94 -18.17
CA VAL A 32 -10.29 -13.31 -18.48
C VAL A 32 -9.50 -13.84 -17.27
N GLU A 33 -9.75 -15.09 -16.89
CA GLU A 33 -8.95 -15.78 -15.88
C GLU A 33 -7.55 -16.07 -16.43
N VAL A 34 -6.51 -15.80 -15.64
CA VAL A 34 -5.09 -15.87 -16.04
C VAL A 34 -4.24 -16.74 -15.11
N ALA A 35 -4.88 -17.70 -14.44
CA ALA A 35 -4.20 -18.62 -13.52
C ALA A 35 -3.09 -19.41 -14.24
N ASP A 36 -3.34 -19.88 -15.46
CA ASP A 36 -2.37 -20.59 -16.29
C ASP A 36 -1.07 -19.79 -16.49
N VAL A 37 -1.16 -18.48 -16.68
CA VAL A 37 0.01 -17.59 -16.79
C VAL A 37 0.73 -17.46 -15.46
N VAL A 38 0.01 -17.17 -14.37
CA VAL A 38 0.59 -16.94 -13.04
C VAL A 38 1.28 -18.21 -12.50
N GLU A 39 0.69 -19.38 -12.71
CA GLU A 39 1.20 -20.65 -12.20
C GLU A 39 2.56 -21.03 -12.81
N THR A 40 2.86 -20.61 -14.05
CA THR A 40 4.18 -20.86 -14.68
C THR A 40 5.35 -20.25 -13.90
N GLN A 41 5.10 -19.19 -13.13
CA GLN A 41 6.10 -18.41 -12.41
C GLN A 41 5.76 -18.27 -10.93
N ARG A 42 4.89 -19.14 -10.39
CA ARG A 42 4.36 -19.05 -9.02
C ARG A 42 5.43 -18.83 -7.96
N ALA A 43 6.57 -19.52 -8.08
CA ALA A 43 7.69 -19.44 -7.14
C ALA A 43 8.37 -18.06 -7.07
N GLN A 44 8.12 -17.17 -8.04
CA GLN A 44 8.65 -15.81 -8.08
C GLN A 44 7.75 -14.79 -7.38
N PHE A 45 6.51 -15.17 -7.03
CA PHE A 45 5.54 -14.27 -6.43
C PHE A 45 5.49 -14.43 -4.91
N SER A 46 5.29 -13.31 -4.21
CA SER A 46 4.95 -13.34 -2.79
C SER A 46 3.51 -13.80 -2.59
N ASP A 47 3.19 -14.36 -1.43
CA ASP A 47 1.82 -14.75 -1.09
C ASP A 47 0.85 -13.58 -1.20
N THR A 48 1.25 -12.38 -0.75
CA THR A 48 0.44 -11.17 -0.87
C THR A 48 0.15 -10.83 -2.33
N ALA A 49 1.12 -10.99 -3.23
CA ALA A 49 0.92 -10.73 -4.66
C ALA A 49 -0.05 -11.74 -5.28
N LEU A 50 0.06 -13.02 -4.91
CA LEU A 50 -0.87 -14.06 -5.33
C LEU A 50 -2.29 -13.77 -4.86
N VAL A 51 -2.48 -13.44 -3.58
CA VAL A 51 -3.82 -13.10 -3.04
C VAL A 51 -4.39 -11.83 -3.70
N ALA A 52 -3.58 -10.79 -3.88
CA ALA A 52 -4.02 -9.53 -4.49
C ALA A 52 -4.45 -9.69 -5.97
N SER A 53 -3.96 -10.73 -6.65
CA SER A 53 -4.33 -11.05 -8.03
C SER A 53 -5.66 -11.78 -8.18
N GLN A 54 -6.28 -12.18 -7.06
CA GLN A 54 -7.53 -12.93 -7.03
C GLN A 54 -8.73 -12.04 -6.73
N ALA A 55 -9.87 -12.39 -7.31
CA ALA A 55 -11.14 -11.73 -7.02
C ALA A 55 -12.30 -12.70 -7.09
N TYR A 56 -13.40 -12.38 -6.39
CA TYR A 56 -14.65 -13.12 -6.49
C TYR A 56 -15.48 -12.61 -7.66
N ASN A 57 -15.94 -13.53 -8.51
CA ASN A 57 -16.80 -13.24 -9.65
C ASN A 57 -18.25 -13.57 -9.32
N SER A 58 -19.12 -12.57 -9.41
CA SER A 58 -20.53 -12.70 -8.99
C SER A 58 -21.41 -13.40 -10.02
N VAL A 59 -20.94 -13.57 -11.26
CA VAL A 59 -21.65 -14.28 -12.32
C VAL A 59 -21.32 -15.77 -12.26
N THR A 60 -20.03 -16.10 -12.27
CA THR A 60 -19.56 -17.51 -12.21
C THR A 60 -19.59 -18.09 -10.80
N LYS A 61 -19.78 -17.24 -9.78
CA LYS A 61 -19.82 -17.58 -8.34
C LYS A 61 -18.52 -18.19 -7.81
N LYS A 62 -17.38 -17.84 -8.40
CA LYS A 62 -16.08 -18.41 -8.06
C LYS A 62 -15.04 -17.32 -7.81
N ARG A 63 -14.10 -17.61 -6.90
CA ARG A 63 -12.88 -16.83 -6.74
C ARG A 63 -11.82 -17.42 -7.67
N ALA A 64 -11.20 -16.58 -8.49
CA ALA A 64 -10.19 -16.98 -9.46
C ALA A 64 -9.11 -15.88 -9.63
N THR A 65 -8.07 -16.19 -10.39
CA THR A 65 -6.94 -15.29 -10.65
C THR A 65 -7.20 -14.45 -11.90
N TYR A 66 -7.32 -13.14 -11.74
CA TYR A 66 -7.68 -12.20 -12.82
C TYR A 66 -6.58 -11.17 -13.12
N GLY A 67 -5.46 -11.21 -12.39
CA GLY A 67 -4.33 -10.33 -12.60
C GLY A 67 -3.01 -11.08 -12.62
N VAL A 68 -2.02 -10.51 -13.31
CA VAL A 68 -0.63 -11.00 -13.26
C VAL A 68 0.20 -9.99 -12.45
N PRO A 69 0.79 -10.39 -11.30
CA PRO A 69 1.59 -9.47 -10.50
C PRO A 69 2.84 -9.00 -11.24
N ILE A 70 3.02 -7.68 -11.37
CA ILE A 70 4.19 -7.07 -12.03
C ILE A 70 4.98 -6.13 -11.11
N ARG A 71 4.35 -5.60 -10.06
CA ARG A 71 4.96 -4.70 -9.08
C ARG A 71 4.24 -4.80 -7.75
N ALA A 72 4.96 -4.55 -6.66
CA ALA A 72 4.41 -4.37 -5.33
C ALA A 72 4.81 -2.99 -4.80
N ALA A 73 3.93 -2.40 -3.99
CA ALA A 73 4.23 -1.19 -3.23
C ALA A 73 4.22 -1.52 -1.75
N ILE A 74 5.10 -0.86 -1.00
CA ILE A 74 5.14 -0.91 0.46
C ILE A 74 5.03 0.53 0.99
N VAL A 75 4.67 0.67 2.26
CA VAL A 75 4.56 1.98 2.95
C VAL A 75 5.71 2.09 3.96
N PRO A 76 6.94 2.46 3.54
CA PRO A 76 8.07 2.58 4.44
C PRO A 76 8.08 3.93 5.16
N CYS A 77 8.70 3.96 6.35
CA CYS A 77 9.09 5.21 6.99
C CYS A 77 10.50 5.60 6.54
N HIS A 78 10.62 6.72 5.84
CA HIS A 78 11.92 7.26 5.42
C HIS A 78 12.50 8.15 6.52
N ILE A 79 13.79 7.98 6.83
CA ILE A 79 14.45 8.68 7.93
C ILE A 79 15.66 9.46 7.42
N TRP A 80 15.70 10.77 7.69
CA TRP A 80 16.87 11.61 7.40
C TRP A 80 17.91 11.48 8.51
N LYS A 81 18.81 10.51 8.36
CA LYS A 81 19.90 10.22 9.29
C LYS A 81 20.65 11.47 9.76
N SER A 82 21.03 12.33 8.85
CA SER A 82 21.79 13.55 9.16
C SER A 82 21.03 14.51 10.09
N LEU A 83 19.71 14.56 10.02
CA LEU A 83 18.88 15.38 10.92
C LEU A 83 18.77 14.75 12.31
N VAL A 84 18.72 13.42 12.39
CA VAL A 84 18.74 12.69 13.68
C VAL A 84 20.08 12.94 14.39
N GLU A 85 21.20 12.80 13.67
CA GLU A 85 22.54 13.04 14.21
C GLU A 85 22.75 14.50 14.62
N LYS A 86 22.31 15.45 13.78
CA LYS A 86 22.35 16.89 14.09
C LYS A 86 21.54 17.21 15.35
N ALA A 87 20.43 16.51 15.59
CA ALA A 87 19.65 16.63 16.82
C ALA A 87 20.31 16.03 18.07
N GLY A 88 21.52 15.46 17.94
CA GLY A 88 22.26 14.80 19.02
C GLY A 88 21.70 13.42 19.39
N MET A 89 20.94 12.80 18.49
CA MET A 89 20.30 11.49 18.70
C MET A 89 20.91 10.44 17.74
N LYS A 90 20.71 9.16 18.03
CA LYS A 90 21.26 8.06 17.24
C LYS A 90 20.16 7.21 16.60
N LEU A 91 20.45 6.61 15.45
CA LEU A 91 19.48 5.74 14.76
C LEU A 91 19.23 4.45 15.54
N GLU A 92 20.21 3.98 16.30
CA GLU A 92 20.13 2.76 17.11
C GLU A 92 19.16 2.91 18.28
N ASP A 93 18.87 4.15 18.69
CA ASP A 93 17.94 4.48 19.77
C ASP A 93 16.48 4.57 19.29
N ILE A 94 16.21 4.36 18.00
CA ILE A 94 14.86 4.42 17.43
C ILE A 94 14.00 3.29 18.03
N PRO A 95 12.88 3.60 18.70
CA PRO A 95 12.01 2.59 19.29
C PRO A 95 11.36 1.69 18.25
N LYS A 96 11.06 0.45 18.65
CA LYS A 96 10.39 -0.56 17.80
C LYS A 96 8.87 -0.61 17.97
N THR A 97 8.30 0.27 18.78
CA THR A 97 6.84 0.37 18.98
C THR A 97 6.31 1.64 18.31
N TRP A 98 5.08 1.57 17.77
CA TRP A 98 4.54 2.58 16.86
C TRP A 98 4.48 3.98 17.47
N ASP A 99 3.90 4.13 18.65
CA ASP A 99 3.78 5.43 19.32
C ASP A 99 5.16 6.02 19.68
N ALA A 100 6.03 5.19 20.26
CA ALA A 100 7.36 5.61 20.68
C ALA A 100 8.25 5.98 19.48
N TYR A 101 8.07 5.30 18.33
CA TYR A 101 8.74 5.61 17.08
C TYR A 101 8.44 7.05 16.65
N PHE A 102 7.17 7.46 16.59
CA PHE A 102 6.82 8.83 16.21
C PHE A 102 7.21 9.86 17.28
N ASP A 103 7.10 9.51 18.56
CA ASP A 103 7.55 10.39 19.64
C ASP A 103 9.06 10.63 19.62
N PHE A 104 9.86 9.67 19.18
CA PHE A 104 11.30 9.86 18.94
C PHE A 104 11.53 11.00 17.93
N PHE A 105 10.80 11.02 16.81
CA PHE A 105 10.97 12.07 15.80
C PHE A 105 10.41 13.44 16.23
N LYS A 106 9.41 13.48 17.11
CA LYS A 106 9.01 14.73 17.78
C LYS A 106 10.17 15.29 18.61
N LYS A 107 10.91 14.45 19.34
CA LYS A 107 12.11 14.87 20.09
C LYS A 107 13.24 15.35 19.17
N VAL A 108 13.48 14.66 18.05
CA VAL A 108 14.44 15.11 17.01
C VAL A 108 14.09 16.53 16.56
N GLN A 109 12.82 16.77 16.22
CA GLN A 109 12.33 18.09 15.82
C GLN A 109 12.57 19.15 16.90
N ASP A 110 12.26 18.84 18.16
CA ASP A 110 12.45 19.79 19.28
C ASP A 110 13.92 20.15 19.51
N ASN A 111 14.82 19.18 19.40
CA ASN A 111 16.26 19.41 19.51
C ASN A 111 16.80 20.26 18.36
N LEU A 112 16.36 20.01 17.13
CA LEU A 112 16.71 20.83 15.97
C LEU A 112 16.21 22.28 16.13
N ARG A 113 15.00 22.46 16.67
CA ARG A 113 14.48 23.79 17.00
C ARG A 113 15.33 24.49 18.07
N LYS A 114 15.83 23.81 19.09
CA LYS A 114 16.76 24.45 20.05
C LYS A 114 18.02 25.00 19.37
N GLN A 115 18.42 24.43 18.24
CA GLN A 115 19.57 24.86 17.41
C GLN A 115 19.22 25.89 16.33
N GLY A 116 17.97 26.34 16.24
CA GLY A 116 17.52 27.34 15.25
C GLY A 116 16.82 26.78 14.01
N GLU A 117 16.77 25.46 13.83
CA GLU A 117 16.13 24.82 12.66
C GLU A 117 14.60 24.81 12.79
N ARG A 118 13.93 25.88 12.36
CA ARG A 118 12.47 26.04 12.48
C ARG A 118 11.65 25.38 11.37
N LYS A 119 12.27 25.08 10.22
CA LYS A 119 11.58 24.61 9.00
C LYS A 119 11.60 23.09 8.83
N VAL A 120 12.09 22.36 9.84
CA VAL A 120 12.10 20.90 9.85
C VAL A 120 10.94 20.41 10.71
N TYR A 121 10.19 19.45 10.17
CA TYR A 121 9.12 18.73 10.87
C TYR A 121 9.57 17.29 11.07
N GLY A 122 9.35 16.74 12.27
CA GLY A 122 9.78 15.38 12.62
C GLY A 122 8.95 14.30 11.93
N ILE A 123 7.73 14.63 11.51
CA ILE A 123 6.79 13.69 10.91
C ILE A 123 6.16 14.35 9.68
N GLY A 124 6.13 13.62 8.56
CA GLY A 124 5.48 14.04 7.32
C GLY A 124 4.50 12.97 6.86
N PHE A 125 3.21 13.22 7.02
CA PHE A 125 2.14 12.31 6.62
C PHE A 125 1.37 12.86 5.43
N GLN A 126 0.98 11.97 4.51
CA GLN A 126 0.08 12.28 3.41
C GLN A 126 -1.37 12.17 3.90
N VAL A 127 -1.99 13.30 4.23
CA VAL A 127 -3.34 13.36 4.83
C VAL A 127 -4.36 14.11 3.96
N THR A 128 -4.15 14.08 2.64
CA THR A 128 -5.07 14.70 1.68
C THR A 128 -6.41 13.95 1.65
N ALA A 129 -7.51 14.66 1.34
CA ALA A 129 -8.84 14.04 1.25
C ALA A 129 -9.04 13.19 -0.02
N ASN A 130 -8.10 13.26 -0.96
CA ASN A 130 -8.15 12.57 -2.23
C ASN A 130 -6.85 11.80 -2.51
N GLY A 131 -6.99 10.74 -3.31
CA GLY A 131 -5.88 9.92 -3.78
C GLY A 131 -5.72 8.59 -3.03
N VAL A 132 -4.82 7.75 -3.54
CA VAL A 132 -4.55 6.41 -3.03
C VAL A 132 -3.58 6.45 -1.83
N ASP A 133 -2.66 7.40 -1.81
CA ASP A 133 -1.64 7.54 -0.76
C ASP A 133 -2.22 7.81 0.65
N PRO A 134 -3.17 8.75 0.86
CA PRO A 134 -3.78 8.93 2.19
C PRO A 134 -4.58 7.71 2.63
N TYR A 135 -5.20 6.97 1.71
CA TYR A 135 -5.86 5.69 2.01
C TYR A 135 -4.84 4.64 2.47
N ASN A 136 -3.73 4.49 1.75
CA ASN A 136 -2.65 3.57 2.14
C ASN A 136 -2.07 3.92 3.51
N LEU A 137 -1.89 5.22 3.81
CA LEU A 137 -1.45 5.66 5.12
C LEU A 137 -2.46 5.28 6.21
N PHE A 138 -3.75 5.54 5.98
CA PHE A 138 -4.80 5.14 6.91
C PHE A 138 -4.78 3.63 7.18
N MET A 139 -4.67 2.82 6.13
CA MET A 139 -4.62 1.36 6.24
C MET A 139 -3.37 0.87 6.99
N ALA A 140 -2.22 1.52 6.79
CA ALA A 140 -1.01 1.20 7.54
C ALA A 140 -1.20 1.43 9.06
N PHE A 141 -1.85 2.54 9.43
CA PHE A 141 -2.20 2.81 10.83
C PHE A 141 -3.25 1.83 11.37
N LEU A 142 -4.31 1.57 10.61
CA LEU A 142 -5.35 0.62 11.00
C LEU A 142 -4.74 -0.75 11.36
N VAL A 143 -3.87 -1.29 10.50
CA VAL A 143 -3.18 -2.56 10.75
C VAL A 143 -2.24 -2.45 11.95
N ALA A 144 -1.47 -1.37 12.08
CA ALA A 144 -0.54 -1.17 13.20
C ALA A 144 -1.24 -1.15 14.57
N TYR A 145 -2.50 -0.72 14.63
CA TYR A 145 -3.34 -0.72 15.84
C TYR A 145 -4.28 -1.92 15.94
N GLY A 146 -3.99 -3.03 15.25
CA GLY A 146 -4.70 -4.30 15.40
C GLY A 146 -5.93 -4.48 14.50
N GLY A 147 -6.15 -3.59 13.52
CA GLY A 147 -7.26 -3.68 12.57
C GLY A 147 -7.05 -4.70 11.44
N GLN A 148 -6.04 -5.57 11.53
CA GLN A 148 -5.72 -6.56 10.51
C GLN A 148 -6.85 -7.58 10.27
N ASP A 149 -7.70 -7.82 11.28
CA ASP A 149 -8.78 -8.82 11.26
C ASP A 149 -10.17 -8.19 11.06
N VAL A 150 -10.23 -6.92 10.66
CA VAL A 150 -11.50 -6.22 10.36
C VAL A 150 -12.19 -6.80 9.12
N VAL A 151 -11.39 -7.32 8.17
CA VAL A 151 -11.86 -8.06 7.00
C VAL A 151 -11.06 -9.36 6.93
N THR A 152 -11.76 -10.50 6.92
CA THR A 152 -11.10 -11.81 6.87
C THR A 152 -10.74 -12.19 5.44
N ARG A 153 -9.93 -13.23 5.26
CA ARG A 153 -9.44 -13.66 3.92
C ARG A 153 -10.56 -14.05 2.95
N ASP A 154 -11.70 -14.45 3.51
CA ASP A 154 -12.91 -14.86 2.82
C ASP A 154 -13.78 -13.68 2.35
N GLY A 155 -13.57 -12.48 2.91
CA GLY A 155 -14.34 -11.27 2.61
C GLY A 155 -15.42 -11.00 3.64
#